data_AF-A0A7X7UDP6-F1
#
_entry.id   AF-A0A7X7UDP6-F1
#
_cell.length_a   1.000
_cell.length_b   1.000
_cell.length_c   1.000
_cell.angle_alpha   90.00
_cell.angle_beta   90.00
_cell.angle_gamma   90.00
#
_symmetry.space_group_name_H-M   'P 1'
#
loop_
_entity.id
_entity.type
_entity.pdbx_description
1 polymer ?
#
loop_
_entity_poly.entity_id
_entity_poly.type
_entity_poly.pdbx_seq_one_letter_code
_entity_poly.pdbx_strand_id
1 'polypeptide(L)'
;MSATAQYIESLTNLQSGALGLLRTQAGKGLDETVDGFDLFAGLWWPLRQKNQKAPRREVAWLIAKLYAFCPLENTPGKTLAGQLRLCQPHKDPGKIRFAQRFDRMLLLPLGKIEPALQWALHLIADNDGKLDWVKLTDDLSFWQKESTRLQWANQFLATEERE
;
A
#
# COMPACT_ATOMS: atom_id res chain seq x y z
N MET A 1 -14.18 -0.35 14.55
CA MET A 1 -13.07 -0.66 13.61
C MET A 1 -13.66 -0.97 12.24
N SER A 2 -13.09 -0.45 11.15
CA SER A 2 -13.54 -0.78 9.79
C SER A 2 -13.10 -2.21 9.41
N ALA A 3 -13.71 -2.81 8.39
CA ALA A 3 -13.28 -4.13 7.88
C ALA A 3 -11.83 -4.09 7.37
N THR A 4 -11.43 -2.98 6.76
CA THR A 4 -10.04 -2.71 6.37
C THR A 4 -9.11 -2.68 7.57
N ALA A 5 -9.49 -2.01 8.67
CA ALA A 5 -8.67 -1.96 9.86
C ALA A 5 -8.46 -3.35 10.50
N GLN A 6 -9.51 -4.19 10.53
CA GLN A 6 -9.40 -5.59 10.99
C GLN A 6 -8.50 -6.43 10.09
N TYR A 7 -8.52 -6.17 8.78
CA TYR A 7 -7.63 -6.82 7.82
C TYR A 7 -6.16 -6.46 8.07
N ILE A 8 -5.87 -5.17 8.24
CA ILE A 8 -4.52 -4.70 8.55
C ILE A 8 -4.05 -5.25 9.91
N GLU A 9 -4.91 -5.26 10.92
CA GLU A 9 -4.59 -5.86 12.23
C GLU A 9 -4.25 -7.35 12.11
N SER A 10 -4.98 -8.09 11.27
CA SER A 10 -4.69 -9.50 11.00
C SER A 10 -3.34 -9.67 10.30
N LEU A 11 -2.99 -8.79 9.36
CA LEU A 11 -1.68 -8.77 8.69
C LEU A 11 -0.55 -8.44 9.66
N THR A 12 -0.73 -7.47 10.56
CA THR A 12 0.30 -7.09 11.54
C THR A 12 0.60 -8.20 12.55
N ASN A 13 -0.38 -9.08 12.80
CA ASN A 13 -0.23 -10.22 13.71
C ASN A 13 0.26 -11.50 13.02
N LEU A 14 0.60 -11.45 11.72
CA LEU A 14 1.13 -12.60 11.00
C LEU A 14 2.50 -13.02 11.52
N GLN A 15 2.70 -14.34 11.60
CA GLN A 15 3.99 -14.91 11.92
C GLN A 15 5.01 -14.68 10.80
N SER A 16 6.29 -14.59 11.17
CA SER A 16 7.41 -14.36 10.24
C SER A 16 7.47 -15.38 9.10
N GLY A 17 7.07 -16.63 9.34
CA GLY A 17 6.99 -17.66 8.29
C GLY A 17 5.95 -17.35 7.21
N ALA A 18 4.75 -16.90 7.62
CA ALA A 18 3.69 -16.49 6.70
C ALA A 18 4.08 -15.23 5.92
N LEU A 19 4.74 -14.26 6.57
CA LEU A 19 5.30 -13.09 5.88
C LEU A 19 6.39 -13.52 4.87
N GLY A 20 7.23 -14.49 5.23
CA GLY A 20 8.21 -15.08 4.32
C GLY A 20 7.56 -15.67 3.08
N LEU A 21 6.49 -16.46 3.25
CA LEU A 21 5.73 -17.02 2.13
C LEU A 21 5.14 -15.91 1.24
N LEU A 22 4.51 -14.89 1.83
CA LEU A 22 3.96 -13.76 1.07
C LEU A 22 5.01 -13.00 0.24
N ARG A 23 6.26 -12.86 0.75
CA ARG A 23 7.35 -12.24 -0.02
C ARG A 23 7.67 -12.99 -1.31
N THR A 24 7.56 -14.33 -1.30
CA THR A 24 7.79 -15.16 -2.50
C THR A 24 6.70 -15.00 -3.58
N GLN A 25 5.62 -14.28 -3.25
CA GLN A 25 4.48 -14.02 -4.13
C GLN A 25 4.52 -12.63 -4.76
N ALA A 26 5.60 -11.86 -4.52
CA ALA A 26 5.80 -10.57 -5.17
C ALA A 26 5.70 -10.70 -6.70
N GLY A 27 4.93 -9.79 -7.33
CA GLY A 27 4.68 -9.79 -8.77
C GLY A 27 3.75 -10.89 -9.29
N LYS A 28 3.34 -11.86 -8.46
CA LYS A 28 2.42 -12.94 -8.83
C LYS A 28 0.96 -12.57 -8.59
N GLY A 29 0.11 -12.98 -9.51
CA GLY A 29 -1.34 -13.02 -9.33
C GLY A 29 -1.76 -13.98 -8.24
N LEU A 30 -3.00 -13.82 -7.76
CA LEU A 30 -3.54 -14.65 -6.68
C LEU A 30 -3.67 -16.13 -7.08
N ASP A 31 -4.00 -16.38 -8.35
CA ASP A 31 -4.28 -17.72 -8.86
C ASP A 31 -3.02 -18.45 -9.39
N GLU A 32 -1.82 -17.89 -9.17
CA GLU A 32 -0.57 -18.44 -9.70
C GLU A 32 0.07 -19.49 -8.78
N THR A 33 -0.23 -19.49 -7.47
CA THR A 33 0.28 -20.49 -6.54
C THR A 33 -0.79 -20.94 -5.55
N VAL A 34 -0.86 -22.24 -5.29
CA VAL A 34 -1.82 -22.83 -4.34
C VAL A 34 -1.49 -22.39 -2.91
N ASP A 35 -0.22 -22.47 -2.50
CA ASP A 35 0.20 -22.08 -1.15
C ASP A 35 -0.06 -20.59 -0.84
N GLY A 36 0.16 -19.72 -1.83
CA GLY A 36 -0.13 -18.29 -1.70
C GLY A 36 -1.62 -18.02 -1.60
N PHE A 37 -2.42 -18.71 -2.41
CA PHE A 37 -3.88 -18.65 -2.36
C PHE A 37 -4.43 -19.12 -1.00
N ASP A 38 -3.99 -20.28 -0.50
CA ASP A 38 -4.48 -20.86 0.75
C ASP A 38 -4.17 -19.96 1.95
N LEU A 39 -2.94 -19.44 2.02
CA LEU A 39 -2.56 -18.48 3.05
C LEU A 39 -3.44 -17.23 2.97
N PHE A 40 -3.62 -16.67 1.78
CA PHE A 40 -4.43 -15.47 1.59
C PHE A 40 -5.91 -15.71 1.92
N ALA A 41 -6.47 -16.84 1.49
CA ALA A 41 -7.85 -17.20 1.74
C ALA A 41 -8.12 -17.32 3.25
N GLY A 42 -7.20 -17.92 4.00
CA GLY A 42 -7.26 -18.00 5.46
C GLY A 42 -7.31 -16.64 6.15
N LEU A 43 -6.64 -15.63 5.58
CA LEU A 43 -6.61 -14.26 6.11
C LEU A 43 -7.83 -13.43 5.72
N TRP A 44 -8.22 -13.48 4.45
CA TRP A 44 -9.22 -12.59 3.87
C TRP A 44 -10.64 -13.11 3.95
N TRP A 45 -10.86 -14.42 3.76
CA TRP A 45 -12.20 -15.00 3.68
C TRP A 45 -13.02 -14.86 4.97
N PRO A 46 -12.47 -15.11 6.18
CA PRO A 46 -13.24 -14.95 7.42
C PRO A 46 -13.73 -13.52 7.64
N LEU A 47 -12.94 -12.52 7.21
CA LEU A 47 -13.31 -11.11 7.28
C LEU A 47 -14.41 -10.78 6.27
N ARG A 48 -14.29 -11.28 5.04
CA ARG A 48 -15.29 -11.09 3.98
C ARG A 48 -16.63 -11.74 4.32
N GLN A 49 -16.61 -12.93 4.91
CA GLN A 49 -17.80 -13.65 5.34
C GLN A 49 -18.58 -12.86 6.40
N LYS A 50 -17.88 -12.23 7.35
CA LYS A 50 -18.48 -11.40 8.40
C LYS A 50 -18.91 -10.02 7.90
N ASN A 51 -18.19 -9.44 6.93
CA ASN A 51 -18.45 -8.10 6.44
C ASN A 51 -18.21 -7.97 4.93
N GLN A 52 -19.27 -7.72 4.17
CA GLN A 52 -19.16 -7.51 2.72
C GLN A 52 -18.39 -6.24 2.33
N LYS A 53 -18.15 -5.32 3.28
CA LYS A 53 -17.31 -4.13 3.09
C LYS A 53 -15.80 -4.43 3.28
N ALA A 54 -15.40 -5.68 3.46
CA ALA A 54 -13.99 -6.05 3.45
C ALA A 54 -13.32 -5.64 2.12
N PRO A 55 -12.01 -5.32 2.14
CA PRO A 55 -11.28 -4.89 0.95
C PRO A 55 -11.48 -5.85 -0.22
N ARG A 56 -11.48 -5.32 -1.44
CA ARG A 56 -11.60 -6.14 -2.65
C ARG A 56 -10.46 -7.15 -2.70
N ARG A 57 -10.74 -8.35 -3.21
CA ARG A 57 -9.81 -9.47 -3.23
C ARG A 57 -8.43 -9.11 -3.79
N GLU A 58 -8.37 -8.47 -4.96
CA GLU A 58 -7.12 -8.05 -5.62
C GLU A 58 -6.34 -7.02 -4.79
N VAL A 59 -7.05 -6.10 -4.13
CA VAL A 59 -6.45 -5.04 -3.32
C VAL A 59 -5.91 -5.62 -2.01
N ALA A 60 -6.69 -6.47 -1.35
CA ALA A 60 -6.22 -7.21 -0.18
C ALA A 60 -4.96 -8.01 -0.53
N TRP A 61 -4.97 -8.75 -1.65
CA TRP A 61 -3.80 -9.51 -2.09
C TRP A 61 -2.57 -8.62 -2.31
N LEU A 62 -2.74 -7.50 -3.00
CA LEU A 62 -1.68 -6.52 -3.20
C LEU A 62 -1.14 -5.99 -1.86
N ILE A 63 -2.00 -5.62 -0.93
CA ILE A 63 -1.61 -5.11 0.39
C ILE A 63 -0.87 -6.17 1.22
N ALA A 64 -1.31 -7.43 1.21
CA ALA A 64 -0.61 -8.51 1.90
C ALA A 64 0.84 -8.65 1.41
N LYS A 65 1.04 -8.62 0.09
CA LYS A 65 2.38 -8.69 -0.53
C LYS A 65 3.22 -7.47 -0.17
N LEU A 66 2.67 -6.27 -0.25
CA LEU A 66 3.36 -5.03 0.08
C LEU A 66 3.75 -4.96 1.56
N TYR A 67 2.86 -5.37 2.46
CA TYR A 67 3.13 -5.43 3.89
C TYR A 67 4.23 -6.46 4.20
N ALA A 68 4.15 -7.64 3.60
CA ALA A 68 5.19 -8.65 3.76
C ALA A 68 6.56 -8.17 3.23
N PHE A 69 6.57 -7.46 2.11
CA PHE A 69 7.76 -6.84 1.53
C PHE A 69 8.39 -5.80 2.46
N CYS A 70 7.58 -4.88 3.01
CA CYS A 70 8.04 -3.81 3.89
C CYS A 70 7.03 -3.58 5.02
N PRO A 71 7.18 -4.24 6.18
CA PRO A 71 6.21 -4.20 7.27
C PRO A 71 6.35 -2.92 8.10
N LEU A 72 5.99 -1.78 7.51
CA LEU A 72 5.97 -0.48 8.19
C LEU A 72 4.92 -0.44 9.30
N GLU A 73 5.20 0.33 10.37
CA GLU A 73 4.23 0.57 11.44
C GLU A 73 2.96 1.23 10.88
N ASN A 74 1.80 0.68 11.24
CA ASN A 74 0.52 1.24 10.86
C ASN A 74 0.20 2.48 11.72
N THR A 75 0.25 3.68 11.14
CA THR A 75 -0.04 4.93 11.84
C THR A 75 -1.11 5.74 11.09
N PRO A 76 -2.30 5.95 11.67
CA PRO A 76 -3.36 6.74 11.06
C PRO A 76 -2.88 8.15 10.65
N GLY A 77 -3.32 8.60 9.47
CA GLY A 77 -2.99 9.94 8.94
C GLY A 77 -1.64 10.04 8.22
N LYS A 78 -0.74 9.05 8.36
CA LYS A 78 0.53 8.98 7.62
C LYS A 78 0.32 8.41 6.22
N THR A 79 -0.37 9.15 5.37
CA THR A 79 -0.71 8.73 4.00
C THR A 79 0.53 8.51 3.12
N LEU A 80 0.45 7.57 2.15
CA LEU A 80 1.58 7.28 1.25
C LEU A 80 2.08 8.53 0.52
N ALA A 81 1.18 9.30 -0.10
CA ALA A 81 1.53 10.50 -0.84
C ALA A 81 2.13 11.59 0.06
N GLY A 82 1.59 11.78 1.26
CA GLY A 82 2.14 12.71 2.24
C GLY A 82 3.55 12.30 2.71
N GLN A 83 3.78 11.01 2.98
CA GLN A 83 5.11 10.52 3.37
C GLN A 83 6.13 10.62 2.23
N LEU A 84 5.73 10.33 0.99
CA LEU A 84 6.62 10.48 -0.18
C LEU A 84 7.06 11.92 -0.40
N ARG A 85 6.20 12.89 -0.08
CA ARG A 85 6.55 14.31 -0.12
C ARG A 85 7.69 14.63 0.86
N LEU A 86 7.63 14.09 2.08
CA LEU A 86 8.68 14.28 3.08
C LEU A 86 10.01 13.63 2.66
N CYS A 87 9.94 12.55 1.87
CA CYS A 87 11.11 11.87 1.31
C CYS A 87 11.69 12.58 0.06
N GLN A 88 11.08 13.69 -0.39
CA GLN A 88 11.49 14.35 -1.62
C GLN A 88 12.89 14.98 -1.47
N PRO A 89 13.83 14.74 -2.42
CA PRO A 89 15.14 15.36 -2.38
C PRO A 89 15.07 16.89 -2.46
N HIS A 90 15.89 17.59 -1.68
CA HIS A 90 15.95 19.05 -1.68
C HIS A 90 16.60 19.67 -2.93
N LYS A 91 17.36 18.89 -3.73
CA LYS A 91 18.09 19.39 -4.90
C LYS A 91 17.29 19.24 -6.19
N ASP A 92 17.31 20.27 -7.02
CA ASP A 92 16.45 20.40 -8.21
C ASP A 92 16.49 19.24 -9.24
N PRO A 93 17.62 18.63 -9.62
CA PRO A 93 17.55 17.51 -10.57
C PRO A 93 16.96 16.24 -9.93
N GLY A 94 17.17 16.03 -8.63
CA GLY A 94 16.60 14.91 -7.88
C GLY A 94 15.10 15.09 -7.63
N LYS A 95 14.69 16.31 -7.29
CA LYS A 95 13.30 16.70 -7.04
C LYS A 95 12.40 16.44 -8.25
N ILE A 96 12.85 16.85 -9.44
CA ILE A 96 12.09 16.68 -10.69
C ILE A 96 11.94 15.20 -11.04
N ARG A 97 13.03 14.43 -11.00
CA ARG A 97 13.00 12.98 -11.30
C ARG A 97 12.11 12.22 -10.31
N PHE A 98 12.11 12.63 -9.05
CA PHE A 98 11.26 12.07 -8.01
C PHE A 98 9.78 12.32 -8.31
N ALA A 99 9.41 13.57 -8.59
CA ALA A 99 8.04 13.93 -8.94
C ALA A 99 7.56 13.19 -10.20
N GLN A 100 8.38 13.13 -11.26
CA GLN A 100 8.05 12.37 -12.47
C GLN A 100 7.82 10.87 -12.20
N ARG A 101 8.57 10.29 -11.26
CA ARG A 101 8.39 8.89 -10.87
C ARG A 101 7.08 8.69 -10.10
N PHE A 102 6.73 9.62 -9.23
CA PHE A 102 5.43 9.64 -8.54
C PHE A 102 4.27 9.81 -9.53
N ASP A 103 4.36 10.74 -10.48
CA ASP A 103 3.34 10.95 -11.51
C ASP A 103 3.13 9.70 -12.36
N ARG A 104 4.21 9.02 -12.76
CA ARG A 104 4.13 7.73 -13.47
C ARG A 104 3.39 6.68 -12.65
N MET A 105 3.59 6.63 -11.34
CA MET A 105 2.87 5.70 -10.45
C MET A 105 1.36 5.96 -10.47
N LEU A 106 0.94 7.23 -10.44
CA LEU A 106 -0.49 7.60 -10.50
C LEU A 106 -1.17 7.12 -11.79
N LEU A 107 -0.41 7.00 -12.88
CA LEU A 107 -0.94 6.55 -14.17
C LEU A 107 -1.00 5.03 -14.33
N LEU A 108 -0.42 4.25 -13.41
CA LEU A 108 -0.42 2.80 -13.51
C LEU A 108 -1.79 2.21 -13.15
N PRO A 109 -2.28 1.19 -13.89
CA PRO A 109 -3.43 0.43 -13.46
C PRO A 109 -3.09 -0.40 -12.21
N LEU A 110 -4.11 -0.76 -11.42
CA LEU A 110 -3.94 -1.47 -10.15
C LEU A 110 -3.09 -2.75 -10.31
N GLY A 111 -3.31 -3.53 -11.37
CA GLY A 111 -2.53 -4.76 -11.63
C GLY A 111 -1.05 -4.55 -11.98
N LYS A 112 -0.61 -3.30 -12.21
CA LYS A 112 0.80 -2.96 -12.53
C LYS A 112 1.43 -2.00 -11.53
N ILE A 113 0.70 -1.58 -10.49
CA ILE A 113 1.19 -0.55 -9.56
C ILE A 113 2.17 -1.12 -8.52
N GLU A 114 2.19 -2.43 -8.31
CA GLU A 114 2.97 -3.09 -7.25
C GLU A 114 4.46 -2.67 -7.22
N PRO A 115 5.22 -2.70 -8.33
CA PRO A 115 6.64 -2.30 -8.30
C PRO A 115 6.83 -0.81 -7.95
N ALA A 116 5.88 0.04 -8.35
CA ALA A 116 5.92 1.46 -8.02
C ALA A 116 5.62 1.70 -6.53
N LEU A 117 4.67 0.94 -5.95
CA LEU A 117 4.39 0.98 -4.52
C LEU A 117 5.57 0.42 -3.70
N GLN A 118 6.23 -0.65 -4.14
CA GLN A 118 7.44 -1.16 -3.48
C GLN A 118 8.55 -0.11 -3.43
N TRP A 119 8.79 0.61 -4.53
CA TRP A 119 9.71 1.74 -4.55
C TRP A 119 9.33 2.82 -3.52
N ALA A 120 8.04 3.17 -3.47
CA ALA A 120 7.56 4.17 -2.52
C ALA A 120 7.75 3.73 -1.06
N LEU A 121 7.44 2.47 -0.76
CA LEU A 121 7.57 1.91 0.59
C LEU A 121 9.02 1.85 1.04
N HIS A 122 9.95 1.42 0.18
CA HIS A 122 11.37 1.44 0.49
C HIS A 122 11.86 2.86 0.83
N LEU A 123 11.46 3.87 0.06
CA LEU A 123 11.84 5.25 0.37
C LEU A 123 11.31 5.70 1.73
N ILE A 124 10.07 5.38 2.05
CA ILE A 124 9.47 5.72 3.35
C ILE A 124 10.22 4.99 4.46
N ALA A 125 10.54 3.71 4.28
CA ALA A 125 11.29 2.92 5.23
C ALA A 125 12.71 3.47 5.47
N ASP A 126 13.42 3.84 4.40
CA ASP A 126 14.77 4.40 4.45
C ASP A 126 14.82 5.76 5.18
N ASN A 127 13.68 6.42 5.35
CA ASN A 127 13.54 7.69 6.07
C ASN A 127 12.84 7.51 7.44
N ASP A 128 12.84 6.28 7.99
CA ASP A 128 12.17 5.93 9.25
C ASP A 128 10.68 6.35 9.30
N GLY A 129 10.05 6.37 8.14
CA GLY A 129 8.66 6.78 7.97
C GLY A 129 7.67 5.72 8.43
N LYS A 130 6.44 6.16 8.69
CA LYS A 130 5.31 5.30 9.07
C LYS A 130 4.23 5.39 8.02
N LEU A 131 3.31 4.42 7.98
CA LEU A 131 2.29 4.38 6.93
C LEU A 131 0.91 4.11 7.49
N ASP A 132 -0.08 4.82 6.98
CA ASP A 132 -1.48 4.48 7.16
C ASP A 132 -1.88 3.37 6.16
N TRP A 133 -1.69 2.12 6.57
CA TRP A 133 -2.03 0.95 5.75
C TRP A 133 -3.53 0.83 5.48
N VAL A 134 -4.36 1.30 6.42
CA VAL A 134 -5.81 1.30 6.26
C VAL A 134 -6.19 2.27 5.15
N LYS A 135 -5.69 3.50 5.20
CA LYS A 135 -5.93 4.51 4.17
C LYS A 135 -5.39 4.08 2.82
N LEU A 136 -4.19 3.49 2.76
CA LEU A 136 -3.64 2.94 1.50
C LEU A 136 -4.55 1.86 0.91
N THR A 137 -5.07 0.94 1.73
CA THR A 137 -5.96 -0.13 1.28
C THR A 137 -7.30 0.42 0.78
N ASP A 138 -7.86 1.40 1.49
CA ASP A 138 -9.11 2.05 1.10
C ASP A 138 -8.93 2.85 -0.21
N ASP A 139 -7.82 3.57 -0.37
CA ASP A 139 -7.52 4.32 -1.59
C ASP A 139 -7.34 3.38 -2.78
N LEU A 140 -6.57 2.30 -2.63
CA LEU A 140 -6.38 1.32 -3.71
C LEU A 140 -7.68 0.58 -4.09
N SER A 141 -8.63 0.46 -3.16
CA SER A 141 -9.97 -0.08 -3.45
C SER A 141 -10.77 0.77 -4.43
N PHE A 142 -10.41 2.04 -4.58
CA PHE A 142 -11.01 2.99 -5.52
C PHE A 142 -10.00 3.51 -6.56
N TRP A 143 -8.86 2.84 -6.76
CA TRP A 143 -7.76 3.32 -7.60
C TRP A 143 -8.16 3.68 -9.04
N GLN A 144 -9.17 2.99 -9.60
CA GLN A 144 -9.68 3.27 -10.94
C GLN A 144 -10.39 4.63 -11.04
N LYS A 145 -10.84 5.20 -9.91
CA LYS A 145 -11.44 6.54 -9.88
C LYS A 145 -10.33 7.59 -9.94
N GLU A 146 -10.45 8.49 -10.90
CA GLU A 146 -9.54 9.62 -11.04
C GLU A 146 -9.47 10.48 -9.77
N SER A 147 -10.58 10.64 -9.05
CA SER A 147 -10.62 11.40 -7.79
C SER A 147 -9.62 10.90 -6.76
N THR A 148 -9.37 9.58 -6.68
CA THR A 148 -8.38 9.01 -5.75
C THR A 148 -6.96 9.42 -6.16
N ARG A 149 -6.66 9.39 -7.46
CA ARG A 149 -5.35 9.80 -7.99
C ARG A 149 -5.10 11.30 -7.82
N LEU A 150 -6.14 12.12 -8.02
CA LEU A 150 -6.09 13.56 -7.76
C LEU A 150 -5.90 13.86 -6.27
N GLN A 151 -6.53 13.10 -5.37
CA GLN A 151 -6.31 13.24 -3.93
C GLN A 151 -4.85 12.96 -3.56
N TRP A 152 -4.23 11.92 -4.12
CA TRP A 152 -2.81 11.63 -3.91
C TRP A 152 -1.91 12.73 -4.47
N ALA A 153 -2.19 13.23 -5.67
CA ALA A 153 -1.46 14.37 -6.23
C ALA A 153 -1.56 15.61 -5.32
N ASN A 154 -2.76 15.92 -4.83
CA ASN A 154 -2.98 17.04 -3.91
C ASN A 154 -2.24 16.85 -2.58
N GLN A 155 -2.26 15.66 -1.98
CA GLN A 155 -1.49 15.36 -0.76
C GLN A 155 0.02 15.49 -0.97
N PHE A 156 0.51 15.10 -2.15
CA PHE A 156 1.92 15.24 -2.50
C PHE A 156 2.35 16.69 -2.73
N LEU A 157 1.44 17.53 -3.25
CA LEU A 157 1.69 18.95 -3.51
C LEU A 157 1.41 19.84 -2.29
N ALA A 158 0.47 19.45 -1.43
CA ALA A 158 -0.03 20.26 -0.32
C ALA A 158 1.10 20.60 0.62
N THR A 159 1.38 21.89 0.76
CA THR A 159 2.28 22.44 1.76
C THR A 159 1.68 22.19 3.14
N GLU A 160 2.37 21.41 3.98
CA GLU A 160 2.15 21.47 5.42
C GLU A 160 2.41 22.93 5.82
N GLU A 161 1.35 23.71 5.99
CA GLU A 161 1.35 24.80 6.95
C GLU A 161 1.64 24.15 8.29
N ARG A 162 2.92 24.19 8.69
CA ARG A 162 3.31 23.88 10.07
C ARG A 162 2.74 25.00 10.93
N GLU A 163 1.60 24.73 11.58
CA GLU A 163 1.21 25.42 12.81
C GLU A 163 2.14 25.00 13.97
#